data_AF-A0A9E4IIK4-F1
#
_entry.id   AF-A0A9E4IIK4-F1
#
_cell.length_a   1.000
_cell.length_b   1.000
_cell.length_c   1.000
_cell.angle_alpha   90.00
_cell.angle_beta   90.00
_cell.angle_gamma   90.00
#
_symmetry.space_group_name_H-M   'P 1'
#
loop_
_entity.id
_entity.type
_entity.pdbx_description
1 polymer ?
#
loop_
_entity_poly.entity_id
_entity_poly.type
_entity_poly.pdbx_seq_one_letter_code
_entity_poly.pdbx_strand_id
1 'polypeptide(L)'
;WSGKAERSVRFPEDSGLALKRIWQIQPGSVREPDVIRLGVEPACLFISRDAGERWEAVEGLLNHPHRERWQPGAGGLCLHTIITDGEPGGRATIAISAAGAYRSDDGGTTWTARNEGVRAEFLPDKHPEFGQCVHKIVHHPSNPARLFLQNHWGLYRSDDWGDSWTDIANGVPSDFGFAMAMHPGDADTVYIVPLESDGFRCTPEAKLRVYRTRDGGASWEALTEGLPQRNAYETVLRDALATLAPAQVFFGTRSGKVYASRDAGTTWRLVCEGLPPVVCVKACAPRGGLMPSGTPAGGVARVTLPAALTELTGGRAVVDIPGAPAAVRDILAGLGAAHPGVRDRLVTERGRLRPHVNVFVDGENIRFLSGLDTPVADGAEVVVLPALSGG
;
A
#
# COMPACT_ATOMS: atom_id res chain seq x y z
N TRP A 1 11.10 -24.28 -5.47
CA TRP A 1 11.06 -23.43 -4.27
C TRP A 1 11.65 -24.24 -3.11
N SER A 2 12.97 -24.25 -2.96
CA SER A 2 13.73 -24.88 -1.86
C SER A 2 14.21 -23.80 -0.88
N GLY A 3 14.41 -24.14 0.42
CA GLY A 3 14.99 -23.22 1.42
C GLY A 3 14.01 -22.48 2.36
N LYS A 4 12.72 -22.83 2.37
CA LYS A 4 11.68 -22.13 3.16
C LYS A 4 11.94 -22.11 4.68
N ALA A 5 12.65 -23.11 5.21
CA ALA A 5 12.91 -23.24 6.64
C ALA A 5 14.01 -22.29 7.15
N GLU A 6 15.02 -21.99 6.32
CA GLU A 6 16.15 -21.12 6.68
C GLU A 6 15.82 -19.64 6.51
N ARG A 7 14.89 -19.29 5.62
CA ARG A 7 14.49 -17.91 5.31
C ARG A 7 13.31 -17.39 6.13
N SER A 8 12.84 -18.15 7.12
CA SER A 8 11.67 -17.78 7.91
C SER A 8 12.03 -16.82 9.04
N VAL A 9 11.25 -15.76 9.20
CA VAL A 9 11.30 -14.87 10.37
C VAL A 9 10.93 -15.69 11.62
N ARG A 10 11.82 -15.74 12.61
CA ARG A 10 11.62 -16.44 13.88
C ARG A 10 12.14 -15.62 15.03
N PHE A 11 11.40 -15.63 16.14
CA PHE A 11 11.91 -15.10 17.40
C PHE A 11 13.05 -15.99 17.92
N PRO A 12 13.97 -15.42 18.74
CA PRO A 12 14.93 -16.21 19.51
C PRO A 12 14.22 -17.30 20.33
N GLU A 13 14.78 -18.51 20.37
CA GLU A 13 14.13 -19.68 20.99
C GLU A 13 13.85 -19.48 22.49
N ASP A 14 14.73 -18.75 23.17
CA ASP A 14 14.66 -18.40 24.59
C ASP A 14 13.62 -17.31 24.90
N SER A 15 13.11 -16.60 23.90
CA SER A 15 12.09 -15.56 24.10
C SER A 15 10.71 -16.10 24.46
N GLY A 16 10.42 -17.38 24.16
CA GLY A 16 9.10 -17.98 24.32
C GLY A 16 8.01 -17.41 23.39
N LEU A 17 8.39 -16.61 22.39
CA LEU A 17 7.46 -15.96 21.46
C LEU A 17 7.36 -16.71 20.14
N ALA A 18 6.18 -16.64 19.52
CA ALA A 18 5.94 -17.18 18.18
C ALA A 18 5.37 -16.10 17.27
N LEU A 19 5.89 -16.03 16.04
CA LEU A 19 5.38 -15.12 15.01
C LEU A 19 3.95 -15.49 14.65
N LYS A 20 3.01 -14.54 14.83
CA LYS A 20 1.61 -14.69 14.42
C LYS A 20 1.38 -14.08 13.05
N ARG A 21 1.84 -12.83 12.85
CA ARG A 21 1.62 -12.06 11.62
C ARG A 21 2.75 -11.07 11.38
N ILE A 22 3.02 -10.79 10.11
CA ILE A 22 3.79 -9.63 9.67
C ILE A 22 2.78 -8.53 9.34
N TRP A 23 2.92 -7.38 10.01
CA TRP A 23 2.02 -6.23 9.91
C TRP A 23 2.56 -5.12 9.02
N GLN A 24 3.89 -4.97 8.95
CA GLN A 24 4.54 -3.95 8.16
C GLN A 24 5.78 -4.52 7.48
N ILE A 25 6.00 -4.11 6.23
CA ILE A 25 7.24 -4.34 5.49
C ILE A 25 7.75 -2.97 5.05
N GLN A 26 8.92 -2.59 5.56
CA GLN A 26 9.53 -1.29 5.28
C GLN A 26 10.91 -1.52 4.65
N PRO A 27 11.06 -1.32 3.33
CA PRO A 27 12.35 -1.31 2.67
C PRO A 27 13.28 -0.24 3.27
N GLY A 28 14.57 -0.50 3.22
CA GLY A 28 15.63 0.44 3.56
C GLY A 28 15.69 1.62 2.58
N SER A 29 16.54 2.59 2.91
CA SER A 29 16.78 3.74 2.05
C SER A 29 17.64 3.34 0.85
N VAL A 30 17.86 4.28 -0.07
CA VAL A 30 18.80 4.10 -1.18
C VAL A 30 20.24 3.83 -0.74
N ARG A 31 20.59 4.18 0.52
CA ARG A 31 21.90 3.90 1.12
C ARG A 31 21.98 2.49 1.72
N GLU A 32 20.84 1.87 2.02
CA GLU A 32 20.71 0.53 2.59
C GLU A 32 19.77 -0.33 1.70
N PRO A 33 20.09 -0.55 0.40
CA PRO A 33 19.15 -1.14 -0.56
C PRO A 33 18.74 -2.58 -0.24
N ASP A 34 19.60 -3.33 0.46
CA ASP A 34 19.34 -4.71 0.88
C ASP A 34 18.72 -4.81 2.27
N VAL A 35 18.49 -3.68 2.96
CA VAL A 35 17.86 -3.69 4.27
C VAL A 35 16.34 -3.76 4.13
N ILE A 36 15.72 -4.66 4.88
CA ILE A 36 14.26 -4.75 5.01
C ILE A 36 13.92 -4.82 6.49
N ARG A 37 12.97 -3.99 6.93
CA ARG A 37 12.47 -3.97 8.31
C ARG A 37 11.05 -4.54 8.34
N LEU A 38 10.75 -5.39 9.32
CA LEU A 38 9.42 -5.95 9.54
C LEU A 38 8.87 -5.56 10.90
N GLY A 39 7.63 -5.09 10.89
CA GLY A 39 6.80 -4.98 12.09
C GLY A 39 5.92 -6.21 12.21
N VAL A 40 5.93 -6.86 13.38
CA VAL A 40 5.23 -8.15 13.57
C VAL A 40 4.25 -8.13 14.74
N GLU A 41 3.54 -9.25 14.90
CA GLU A 41 2.74 -9.61 16.08
C GLU A 41 3.21 -10.96 16.64
N PRO A 42 3.45 -11.10 17.95
CA PRO A 42 3.47 -10.04 18.97
C PRO A 42 4.51 -8.95 18.66
N ALA A 43 4.25 -7.69 19.05
CA ALA A 43 5.03 -6.53 18.61
C ALA A 43 6.54 -6.74 18.77
N CYS A 44 7.25 -6.69 17.66
CA CYS A 44 8.71 -6.72 17.59
C CYS A 44 9.13 -6.16 16.23
N LEU A 45 10.35 -5.64 16.16
CA LEU A 45 10.99 -5.18 14.94
C LEU A 45 12.00 -6.24 14.53
N PHE A 46 11.89 -6.73 13.29
CA PHE A 46 12.90 -7.57 12.67
C PHE A 46 13.62 -6.80 11.57
N ILE A 47 14.90 -7.10 11.37
CA ILE A 47 15.71 -6.53 10.30
C ILE A 47 16.36 -7.66 9.52
N SER A 48 16.30 -7.56 8.20
CA SER A 48 17.19 -8.24 7.28
C SER A 48 18.14 -7.22 6.67
N ARG A 49 19.39 -7.63 6.43
CA ARG A 49 20.43 -6.81 5.78
C ARG A 49 20.93 -7.44 4.48
N ASP A 50 20.25 -8.48 4.03
CA ASP A 50 20.60 -9.35 2.90
C ASP A 50 19.37 -9.63 2.04
N ALA A 51 18.55 -8.60 1.82
CA ALA A 51 17.36 -8.64 0.96
C ALA A 51 16.31 -9.71 1.36
N GLY A 52 16.22 -10.00 2.65
CA GLY A 52 15.23 -10.91 3.25
C GLY A 52 15.70 -12.35 3.39
N GLU A 53 16.99 -12.65 3.18
CA GLU A 53 17.52 -14.01 3.35
C GLU A 53 17.64 -14.41 4.82
N ARG A 54 18.12 -13.50 5.69
CA ARG A 54 18.22 -13.69 7.14
C ARG A 54 17.48 -12.58 7.88
N TRP A 55 16.96 -12.94 9.05
CA TRP A 55 16.16 -12.05 9.88
C TRP A 55 16.66 -12.07 11.32
N GLU A 56 16.86 -10.89 11.87
CA GLU A 56 17.29 -10.68 13.25
C GLU A 56 16.23 -9.85 13.98
N ALA A 57 15.85 -10.28 15.19
CA ALA A 57 15.02 -9.47 16.06
C ALA A 57 15.84 -8.32 16.63
N VAL A 58 15.27 -7.13 16.70
CA VAL A 58 15.94 -5.97 17.32
C VAL A 58 15.85 -6.10 18.84
N GLU A 59 16.95 -6.55 19.44
CA GLU A 59 17.07 -6.85 20.87
C GLU A 59 16.66 -5.69 21.77
N GLY A 60 17.00 -4.45 21.41
CA GLY A 60 16.61 -3.26 22.18
C GLY A 60 15.10 -3.12 22.39
N LEU A 61 14.30 -3.54 21.40
CA LEU A 61 12.85 -3.54 21.50
C LEU A 61 12.31 -4.87 22.08
N LEU A 62 12.94 -5.99 21.73
CA LEU A 62 12.58 -7.32 22.23
C LEU A 62 12.73 -7.40 23.76
N ASN A 63 13.75 -6.77 24.32
CA ASN A 63 14.06 -6.77 25.74
C ASN A 63 13.63 -5.46 26.44
N HIS A 64 12.82 -4.64 25.79
CA HIS A 64 12.42 -3.34 26.33
C HIS A 64 11.65 -3.50 27.66
N PRO A 65 11.93 -2.72 28.72
CA PRO A 65 11.28 -2.86 30.04
C PRO A 65 9.76 -2.68 30.07
N HIS A 66 9.18 -2.07 29.03
CA HIS A 66 7.72 -1.93 28.92
C HIS A 66 7.04 -3.17 28.34
N ARG A 67 7.79 -4.06 27.68
CA ARG A 67 7.23 -5.17 26.88
C ARG A 67 6.28 -6.05 27.66
N GLU A 68 6.66 -6.46 28.86
CA GLU A 68 5.85 -7.33 29.72
C GLU A 68 4.51 -6.68 30.14
N ARG A 69 4.43 -5.36 30.07
CA ARG A 69 3.25 -4.56 30.41
C ARG A 69 2.43 -4.14 29.20
N TRP A 70 2.88 -4.42 27.97
CA TRP A 70 2.11 -4.12 26.77
C TRP A 70 0.87 -5.01 26.68
N GLN A 71 -0.29 -4.40 26.48
CA GLN A 71 -1.55 -5.11 26.39
C GLN A 71 -2.08 -5.06 24.95
N PRO A 72 -2.43 -6.20 24.34
CA PRO A 72 -2.98 -6.20 22.99
C PRO A 72 -4.34 -5.50 22.97
N GLY A 73 -4.57 -4.68 21.94
CA GLY A 73 -5.93 -4.25 21.59
C GLY A 73 -6.68 -5.36 20.84
N ALA A 74 -7.91 -5.06 20.39
CA ALA A 74 -8.72 -6.01 19.63
C ALA A 74 -8.06 -6.50 18.32
N GLY A 75 -7.13 -5.72 17.76
CA GLY A 75 -6.34 -6.09 16.57
C GLY A 75 -5.13 -6.98 16.84
N GLY A 76 -4.83 -7.29 18.11
CA GLY A 76 -3.57 -7.90 18.53
C GLY A 76 -2.48 -6.87 18.84
N LEU A 77 -1.38 -7.32 19.44
CA LEU A 77 -0.23 -6.47 19.79
C LEU A 77 0.68 -6.32 18.55
N CYS A 78 0.39 -5.33 17.71
CA CYS A 78 0.96 -5.22 16.36
C CYS A 78 1.89 -4.02 16.21
N LEU A 79 3.14 -4.25 15.77
CA LEU A 79 4.03 -3.20 15.28
C LEU A 79 3.70 -2.93 13.82
N HIS A 80 3.15 -1.75 13.52
CA HIS A 80 2.55 -1.47 12.21
C HIS A 80 3.13 -0.25 11.49
N THR A 81 3.80 0.65 12.21
CA THR A 81 4.49 1.79 11.60
C THR A 81 5.97 1.69 11.90
N ILE A 82 6.79 1.88 10.86
CA ILE A 82 8.24 1.97 10.93
C ILE A 82 8.63 3.17 10.05
N ILE A 83 9.19 4.20 10.66
CA ILE A 83 9.68 5.40 10.02
C ILE A 83 11.18 5.50 10.33
N THR A 84 11.99 5.82 9.33
CA THR A 84 13.44 6.00 9.47
C THR A 84 13.83 7.31 8.81
N ASP A 85 14.84 8.00 9.34
CA ASP A 85 15.43 9.18 8.69
C ASP A 85 16.22 8.83 7.40
N GLY A 86 16.45 7.55 7.15
CA GLY A 86 17.08 7.02 5.95
C GLY A 86 18.61 6.93 6.03
N GLU A 87 19.21 7.34 7.14
CA GLU A 87 20.64 7.20 7.39
C GLU A 87 20.93 5.85 8.07
N PRO A 88 22.01 5.13 7.68
CA PRO A 88 22.40 3.89 8.34
C PRO A 88 22.66 4.12 9.84
N GLY A 89 21.96 3.36 10.69
CA GLY A 89 22.02 3.54 12.15
C GLY A 89 21.35 4.82 12.66
N GLY A 90 20.63 5.54 11.80
CA GLY A 90 19.92 6.76 12.13
C GLY A 90 18.67 6.53 12.98
N ARG A 91 17.92 7.62 13.15
CA ARG A 91 16.70 7.66 13.96
C ARG A 91 15.61 6.78 13.36
N ALA A 92 14.92 6.05 14.22
CA ALA A 92 13.74 5.28 13.87
C ALA A 92 12.57 5.55 14.81
N THR A 93 11.39 5.80 14.25
CA THR A 93 10.13 5.89 14.99
C THR A 93 9.26 4.70 14.63
N ILE A 94 8.72 4.02 15.65
CA ILE A 94 7.78 2.91 15.47
C ILE A 94 6.46 3.21 16.19
N ALA A 95 5.39 2.58 15.73
CA ALA A 95 4.10 2.59 16.44
C ALA A 95 3.55 1.19 16.62
N ILE A 96 3.02 0.94 17.82
CA ILE A 96 2.47 -0.34 18.25
C ILE A 96 1.05 -0.14 18.79
N SER A 97 0.10 -0.94 18.31
CA SER A 97 -1.25 -1.02 18.88
C SER A 97 -1.33 -2.26 19.79
N ALA A 98 -1.52 -2.17 21.11
CA ALA A 98 -1.51 -0.97 21.96
C ALA A 98 -0.26 -1.00 22.87
N ALA A 99 0.63 -0.05 22.63
CA ALA A 99 1.81 0.23 23.45
C ALA A 99 2.29 1.68 23.25
N GLY A 100 1.93 2.31 22.13
CA GLY A 100 2.26 3.70 21.82
C GLY A 100 3.28 3.83 20.71
N ALA A 101 3.80 5.04 20.56
CA ALA A 101 4.95 5.36 19.75
C ALA A 101 6.24 5.22 20.55
N TYR A 102 7.28 4.71 19.90
CA TYR A 102 8.63 4.62 20.45
C TYR A 102 9.63 5.15 19.42
N ARG A 103 10.70 5.76 19.90
CA ARG A 103 11.81 6.25 19.08
C ARG A 103 13.12 5.66 19.52
N SER A 104 13.95 5.30 18.56
CA SER A 104 15.38 5.02 18.75
C SER A 104 16.19 6.12 18.05
N ASP A 105 17.27 6.55 18.71
CA ASP A 105 18.25 7.51 18.19
C ASP A 105 19.61 6.84 17.91
N ASP A 106 19.70 5.51 18.04
CA ASP A 106 20.95 4.72 18.07
C ASP A 106 20.83 3.39 17.28
N GLY A 107 20.11 3.43 16.15
CA GLY A 107 19.99 2.30 15.25
C GLY A 107 19.17 1.11 15.79
N GLY A 108 18.34 1.33 16.80
CA GLY A 108 17.49 0.33 17.43
C GLY A 108 18.06 -0.31 18.69
N THR A 109 19.22 0.15 19.17
CA THR A 109 19.88 -0.37 20.38
C THR A 109 19.06 -0.04 21.62
N THR A 110 18.56 1.19 21.73
CA THR A 110 17.64 1.62 22.77
C THR A 110 16.38 2.26 22.16
N TRP A 111 15.28 2.19 22.90
CA TRP A 111 13.99 2.76 22.51
C TRP A 111 13.42 3.55 23.67
N THR A 112 12.87 4.73 23.37
CA THR A 112 12.19 5.56 24.36
C THR A 112 10.74 5.79 23.95
N ALA A 113 9.82 5.75 24.90
CA ALA A 113 8.41 6.07 24.66
C ALA A 113 8.24 7.55 24.25
N ARG A 114 7.33 7.80 23.32
CA ARG A 114 7.12 9.11 22.68
C ARG A 114 5.65 9.42 22.54
N ASN A 115 4.96 9.51 23.68
CA ASN A 115 3.50 9.62 23.77
C ASN A 115 3.01 10.84 24.57
N GLU A 116 3.89 11.79 24.90
CA GLU A 116 3.49 12.98 25.65
C GLU A 116 2.40 13.76 24.91
N GLY A 117 1.25 13.97 25.55
CA GLY A 117 0.08 14.60 24.93
C GLY A 117 -0.86 13.66 24.16
N VAL A 118 -0.51 12.39 23.96
CA VAL A 118 -1.36 11.40 23.28
C VAL A 118 -2.23 10.66 24.29
N ARG A 119 -3.55 10.74 24.11
CA ARG A 119 -4.50 10.18 25.08
C ARG A 119 -4.70 8.67 24.96
N ALA A 120 -5.06 8.03 26.07
CA ALA A 120 -5.48 6.64 26.16
C ALA A 120 -6.76 6.52 27.01
N GLU A 121 -7.93 6.72 26.39
CA GLU A 121 -9.21 6.77 27.11
C GLU A 121 -9.58 5.46 27.83
N PHE A 122 -9.07 4.32 27.39
CA PHE A 122 -9.29 3.03 28.04
C PHE A 122 -8.43 2.81 29.29
N LEU A 123 -7.47 3.71 29.61
CA LEU A 123 -6.61 3.60 30.80
C LEU A 123 -7.09 4.53 31.94
N PRO A 124 -6.72 4.23 33.20
CA PRO A 124 -7.02 5.09 34.34
C PRO A 124 -6.36 6.47 34.22
N ASP A 125 -5.06 6.50 33.94
CA ASP A 125 -4.37 7.71 33.49
C ASP A 125 -4.66 7.90 32.00
N LYS A 126 -5.14 9.09 31.63
CA LYS A 126 -5.49 9.43 30.25
C LYS A 126 -4.29 9.82 29.41
N HIS A 127 -3.16 10.18 30.01
CA HIS A 127 -1.93 10.54 29.30
C HIS A 127 -0.72 9.76 29.86
N PRO A 128 -0.76 8.42 29.85
CA PRO A 128 0.32 7.61 30.40
C PRO A 128 1.55 7.68 29.49
N GLU A 129 2.71 7.35 30.02
CA GLU A 129 3.96 7.26 29.24
C GLU A 129 3.85 6.29 28.04
N PHE A 130 3.11 5.19 28.21
CA PHE A 130 2.89 4.17 27.18
C PHE A 130 1.53 3.48 27.35
N GLY A 131 1.12 2.72 26.34
CA GLY A 131 -0.15 1.97 26.31
C GLY A 131 -1.17 2.52 25.33
N GLN A 132 -0.89 3.64 24.66
CA GLN A 132 -1.73 4.21 23.61
C GLN A 132 -1.96 3.20 22.47
N CYS A 133 -3.17 3.23 21.90
CA CYS A 133 -3.51 2.43 20.74
C CYS A 133 -3.31 3.27 19.46
N VAL A 134 -2.06 3.57 19.13
CA VAL A 134 -1.71 4.34 17.93
C VAL A 134 -2.16 3.57 16.70
N HIS A 135 -2.85 4.23 15.78
CA HIS A 135 -3.32 3.63 14.53
C HIS A 135 -2.43 3.93 13.35
N LYS A 136 -1.84 5.12 13.19
CA LYS A 136 -0.88 5.36 12.10
C LYS A 136 -0.01 6.54 12.48
N ILE A 137 1.27 6.47 12.15
CA ILE A 137 2.14 7.65 12.11
C ILE A 137 2.61 7.84 10.67
N VAL A 138 2.67 9.09 10.22
CA VAL A 138 3.25 9.48 8.94
C VAL A 138 4.23 10.64 9.13
N HIS A 139 5.21 10.73 8.25
CA HIS A 139 6.20 11.81 8.20
C HIS A 139 6.50 12.15 6.75
N HIS A 140 7.05 13.35 6.52
CA HIS A 140 7.49 13.79 5.20
C HIS A 140 9.02 13.99 5.20
N PRO A 141 9.75 13.50 4.20
CA PRO A 141 11.22 13.59 4.19
C PRO A 141 11.75 15.03 4.11
N SER A 142 10.96 15.98 3.61
CA SER A 142 11.37 17.40 3.57
C SER A 142 11.28 18.12 4.93
N ASN A 143 10.54 17.55 5.89
CA ASN A 143 10.45 18.05 7.26
C ASN A 143 10.26 16.87 8.21
N PRO A 144 11.32 16.11 8.49
CA PRO A 144 11.19 14.82 9.17
C PRO A 144 10.92 14.96 10.68
N ALA A 145 11.10 16.17 11.25
CA ALA A 145 10.68 16.48 12.62
C ALA A 145 9.15 16.53 12.78
N ARG A 146 8.44 16.83 11.68
CA ARG A 146 6.98 16.90 11.66
C ARG A 146 6.37 15.53 11.44
N LEU A 147 5.62 15.07 12.44
CA LEU A 147 4.91 13.81 12.43
C LEU A 147 3.41 14.05 12.61
N PHE A 148 2.59 13.23 11.96
CA PHE A 148 1.16 13.17 12.21
C PHE A 148 0.77 11.78 12.68
N LEU A 149 -0.13 11.73 13.66
CA LEU A 149 -0.53 10.50 14.34
C LEU A 149 -2.06 10.41 14.40
N GLN A 150 -2.61 9.36 13.81
CA GLN A 150 -3.98 8.92 14.09
C GLN A 150 -3.90 7.95 15.28
N ASN A 151 -4.55 8.29 16.39
CA ASN A 151 -4.68 7.42 17.56
C ASN A 151 -6.05 6.73 17.56
N HIS A 152 -6.27 5.79 18.48
CA HIS A 152 -7.60 5.24 18.74
C HIS A 152 -8.57 6.32 19.21
N TRP A 153 -8.11 7.37 19.89
CA TRP A 153 -8.89 8.61 20.01
C TRP A 153 -7.95 9.79 19.83
N GLY A 154 -8.25 10.65 18.88
CA GLY A 154 -7.48 11.86 18.62
C GLY A 154 -6.63 11.79 17.35
N LEU A 155 -6.42 12.97 16.79
CA LEU A 155 -5.50 13.24 15.70
C LEU A 155 -4.44 14.16 16.27
N TYR A 156 -3.17 13.84 16.06
CA TYR A 156 -2.07 14.58 16.68
C TYR A 156 -1.03 15.01 15.66
N ARG A 157 -0.36 16.12 15.95
CA ARG A 157 0.87 16.56 15.30
C ARG A 157 1.99 16.66 16.33
N SER A 158 3.19 16.26 15.93
CA SER A 158 4.44 16.62 16.61
C SER A 158 5.30 17.42 15.64
N ASP A 159 6.05 18.40 16.16
CA ASP A 159 7.04 19.20 15.44
C ASP A 159 8.48 18.94 15.95
N ASP A 160 8.64 17.93 16.81
CA ASP A 160 9.86 17.63 17.58
C ASP A 160 10.17 16.12 17.59
N TRP A 161 9.89 15.42 16.47
CA TRP A 161 10.16 13.98 16.33
C TRP A 161 9.45 13.09 17.36
N GLY A 162 8.24 13.49 17.75
CA GLY A 162 7.38 12.77 18.67
C GLY A 162 7.71 12.98 20.15
N ASP A 163 8.61 13.91 20.49
CA ASP A 163 8.87 14.24 21.89
C ASP A 163 7.59 14.76 22.57
N SER A 164 6.81 15.61 21.87
CA SER A 164 5.50 16.06 22.31
C SER A 164 4.47 16.08 21.17
N TRP A 165 3.19 15.89 21.51
CA TRP A 165 2.08 15.83 20.57
C TRP A 165 0.97 16.82 20.92
N THR A 166 0.49 17.53 19.90
CA THR A 166 -0.64 18.48 19.98
C THR A 166 -1.86 17.91 19.27
N ASP A 167 -3.04 17.96 19.90
CA ASP A 167 -4.31 17.56 19.28
C ASP A 167 -4.66 18.52 18.13
N ILE A 168 -4.98 17.95 16.96
CA ILE A 168 -5.32 18.64 15.72
C ILE A 168 -6.65 18.16 15.14
N ALA A 169 -7.52 17.56 15.96
CA ALA A 169 -8.82 17.05 15.51
C ALA A 169 -9.89 18.15 15.30
N ASN A 170 -9.51 19.43 15.41
CA ASN A 170 -10.46 20.53 15.25
C ASN A 170 -11.04 20.57 13.82
N GLY A 171 -12.36 20.45 13.70
CA GLY A 171 -13.07 20.55 12.41
C GLY A 171 -13.31 19.23 11.67
N VAL A 172 -12.87 18.08 12.22
CA VAL A 172 -13.27 16.76 11.70
C VAL A 172 -14.56 16.26 12.39
N PRO A 173 -15.40 15.46 11.71
CA PRO A 173 -16.67 14.99 12.27
C PRO A 173 -16.48 13.92 13.35
N SER A 174 -15.31 13.31 13.40
CA SER A 174 -14.85 12.39 14.44
C SER A 174 -13.33 12.33 14.41
N ASP A 175 -12.72 12.12 15.57
CA ASP A 175 -11.29 11.90 15.72
C ASP A 175 -10.89 10.41 15.71
N PHE A 176 -11.87 9.52 15.50
CA PHE A 176 -11.64 8.09 15.32
C PHE A 176 -11.42 7.75 13.85
N GLY A 177 -10.43 6.91 13.57
CA GLY A 177 -10.08 6.46 12.22
C GLY A 177 -8.84 5.59 12.26
N PHE A 178 -8.45 5.00 11.12
CA PHE A 178 -7.23 4.20 11.04
C PHE A 178 -6.21 4.76 10.04
N ALA A 179 -6.70 5.22 8.90
CA ALA A 179 -5.90 5.54 7.75
C ALA A 179 -5.40 6.98 7.79
N MET A 180 -4.12 7.18 7.47
CA MET A 180 -3.50 8.48 7.35
C MET A 180 -2.39 8.42 6.29
N ALA A 181 -2.30 9.43 5.42
CA ALA A 181 -1.24 9.54 4.41
C ALA A 181 -0.89 11.02 4.17
N MET A 182 0.38 11.31 3.86
CA MET A 182 0.84 12.66 3.55
C MET A 182 0.87 12.93 2.06
N HIS A 183 0.68 14.18 1.66
CA HIS A 183 0.97 14.60 0.30
C HIS A 183 2.48 14.40 0.00
N PRO A 184 2.85 13.89 -1.18
CA PRO A 184 4.23 13.50 -1.48
C PRO A 184 5.20 14.68 -1.72
N GLY A 185 4.67 15.90 -1.83
CA GLY A 185 5.46 17.12 -2.04
C GLY A 185 5.15 18.25 -1.07
N ASP A 186 4.39 17.98 -0.01
CA ASP A 186 4.00 19.01 0.97
C ASP A 186 3.88 18.38 2.37
N ALA A 187 4.75 18.82 3.29
CA ALA A 187 4.83 18.31 4.65
C ALA A 187 3.66 18.74 5.55
N ASP A 188 2.82 19.67 5.08
CA ASP A 188 1.70 20.22 5.86
C ASP A 188 0.35 19.71 5.37
N THR A 189 0.36 18.97 4.26
CA THR A 189 -0.84 18.35 3.68
C THR A 189 -0.96 16.88 4.09
N VAL A 190 -2.03 16.55 4.81
CA VAL A 190 -2.33 15.19 5.30
C VAL A 190 -3.77 14.82 4.97
N TYR A 191 -3.98 13.55 4.64
CA TYR A 191 -5.28 12.95 4.36
C TYR A 191 -5.65 11.93 5.43
N ILE A 192 -6.91 11.92 5.84
CA ILE A 192 -7.50 10.91 6.72
C ILE A 192 -8.87 10.47 6.20
N VAL A 193 -9.38 9.34 6.70
CA VAL A 193 -10.76 8.89 6.46
C VAL A 193 -11.41 8.60 7.81
N PRO A 194 -12.14 9.56 8.40
CA PRO A 194 -12.76 9.39 9.71
C PRO A 194 -13.84 8.33 9.72
N LEU A 195 -13.99 7.68 10.86
CA LEU A 195 -15.07 6.78 11.21
C LEU A 195 -15.78 7.33 12.45
N GLU A 196 -17.07 7.06 12.59
CA GLU A 196 -17.89 7.69 13.63
C GLU A 196 -17.38 7.37 15.04
N SER A 197 -17.09 6.10 15.32
CA SER A 197 -16.54 5.65 16.60
C SER A 197 -15.91 4.27 16.48
N ASP A 198 -15.20 3.85 17.52
CA ASP A 198 -14.58 2.53 17.63
C ASP A 198 -15.60 1.38 17.76
N GLY A 199 -16.78 1.67 18.31
CA GLY A 199 -17.91 0.74 18.38
C GLY A 199 -18.70 0.61 17.07
N PHE A 200 -18.88 1.71 16.32
CA PHE A 200 -19.72 1.71 15.11
C PHE A 200 -18.91 1.46 13.81
N ARG A 201 -17.68 1.99 13.73
CA ARG A 201 -16.71 1.79 12.64
C ARG A 201 -17.21 2.04 11.21
N CYS A 202 -18.26 2.85 11.07
CA CYS A 202 -18.77 3.31 9.78
C CYS A 202 -18.43 4.79 9.56
N THR A 203 -18.50 5.25 8.31
CA THR A 203 -18.30 6.66 7.99
C THR A 203 -19.38 7.54 8.65
N PRO A 204 -19.01 8.70 9.24
CA PRO A 204 -19.95 9.59 9.90
C PRO A 204 -21.08 10.05 8.97
N GLU A 205 -22.30 10.12 9.50
CA GLU A 205 -23.52 10.53 8.77
C GLU A 205 -23.87 9.64 7.56
N ALA A 206 -23.30 8.44 7.47
CA ALA A 206 -23.38 7.56 6.31
C ALA A 206 -22.86 8.21 5.00
N LYS A 207 -21.83 9.06 5.11
CA LYS A 207 -21.18 9.77 3.98
C LYS A 207 -19.69 9.43 3.91
N LEU A 208 -19.24 8.88 2.79
CA LEU A 208 -17.81 8.66 2.55
C LEU A 208 -17.13 9.98 2.18
N ARG A 209 -16.16 10.38 3.01
CA ARG A 209 -15.41 11.62 2.88
C ARG A 209 -13.95 11.36 3.21
N VAL A 210 -13.05 11.87 2.39
CA VAL A 210 -11.64 12.01 2.77
C VAL A 210 -11.49 13.41 3.36
N TYR A 211 -10.83 13.55 4.50
CA TYR A 211 -10.53 14.86 5.06
C TYR A 211 -9.08 15.22 4.77
N ARG A 212 -8.83 16.47 4.40
CA ARG A 212 -7.50 17.01 4.12
C ARG A 212 -7.23 18.23 4.98
N THR A 213 -6.05 18.29 5.57
CA THR A 213 -5.47 19.55 6.05
C THR A 213 -4.40 20.01 5.07
N ARG A 214 -4.12 21.31 5.03
CA ARG A 214 -3.00 21.93 4.29
C ARG A 214 -2.16 22.87 5.16
N ASP A 215 -2.47 22.92 6.45
CA ASP A 215 -1.91 23.85 7.44
C ASP A 215 -1.42 23.11 8.68
N GLY A 216 -1.02 21.84 8.50
CA GLY A 216 -0.54 21.00 9.58
C GLY A 216 -1.59 20.71 10.65
N GLY A 217 -2.85 20.60 10.26
CA GLY A 217 -3.96 20.21 11.14
C GLY A 217 -4.64 21.37 11.87
N ALA A 218 -4.33 22.64 11.54
CA ALA A 218 -5.05 23.77 12.11
C ALA A 218 -6.50 23.84 11.59
N SER A 219 -6.73 23.41 10.35
CA SER A 219 -8.05 23.22 9.75
C SER A 219 -8.12 22.00 8.83
N TRP A 220 -9.35 21.49 8.64
CA TRP A 220 -9.63 20.34 7.79
C TRP A 220 -10.79 20.62 6.85
N GLU A 221 -10.67 20.14 5.61
CA GLU A 221 -11.72 20.21 4.59
C GLU A 221 -12.21 18.82 4.20
N ALA A 222 -13.51 18.68 3.97
CA ALA A 222 -14.10 17.45 3.47
C ALA A 222 -14.01 17.38 1.94
N LEU A 223 -13.38 16.34 1.43
CA LEU A 223 -13.24 16.03 0.01
C LEU A 223 -14.27 14.96 -0.38
N THR A 224 -15.22 15.33 -1.24
CA THR A 224 -16.47 14.57 -1.41
C THR A 224 -16.86 14.30 -2.85
N GLU A 225 -16.33 15.06 -3.82
CA GLU A 225 -16.76 14.97 -5.21
C GLU A 225 -16.40 13.60 -5.81
N GLY A 226 -17.41 12.86 -6.24
CA GLY A 226 -17.25 11.48 -6.74
C GLY A 226 -17.31 10.38 -5.67
N LEU A 227 -17.50 10.72 -4.38
CA LEU A 227 -17.68 9.76 -3.29
C LEU A 227 -19.16 9.65 -2.87
N PRO A 228 -19.64 8.47 -2.43
CA PRO A 228 -21.02 8.30 -1.96
C PRO A 228 -21.36 9.17 -0.73
N GLN A 229 -22.32 10.08 -0.89
CA GLN A 229 -22.80 11.00 0.15
C GLN A 229 -24.10 10.55 0.85
N ARG A 230 -24.44 9.26 0.73
CA ARG A 230 -25.54 8.61 1.44
C ARG A 230 -25.33 7.10 1.42
N ASN A 231 -25.85 6.40 2.43
CA ASN A 231 -25.76 4.94 2.54
C ASN A 231 -24.31 4.41 2.40
N ALA A 232 -23.32 5.22 2.79
CA ALA A 232 -21.94 4.83 2.85
C ALA A 232 -21.63 4.36 4.26
N TYR A 233 -21.22 3.10 4.41
CA TYR A 233 -20.88 2.49 5.70
C TYR A 233 -19.48 1.89 5.64
N GLU A 234 -18.59 2.61 4.96
CA GLU A 234 -17.26 2.10 4.61
C GLU A 234 -16.30 2.21 5.80
N THR A 235 -15.37 1.27 5.88
CA THR A 235 -14.22 1.33 6.79
C THR A 235 -12.96 1.33 5.95
N VAL A 236 -12.05 2.28 6.16
CA VAL A 236 -10.71 2.30 5.56
C VAL A 236 -9.69 1.95 6.62
N LEU A 237 -8.90 0.89 6.40
CA LEU A 237 -7.88 0.46 7.34
C LEU A 237 -6.58 1.25 7.18
N ARG A 238 -5.75 1.19 8.23
CA ARG A 238 -4.46 1.84 8.40
C ARG A 238 -3.61 2.01 7.13
N ASP A 239 -3.33 0.91 6.44
CA ASP A 239 -2.46 0.88 5.25
C ASP A 239 -3.24 0.85 3.94
N ALA A 240 -4.56 1.05 4.00
CA ALA A 240 -5.44 1.10 2.84
C ALA A 240 -5.63 2.53 2.28
N LEU A 241 -4.78 3.49 2.65
CA LEU A 241 -4.71 4.84 2.08
C LEU A 241 -3.26 5.10 1.64
N ALA A 242 -3.08 5.54 0.41
CA ALA A 242 -1.76 5.81 -0.17
C ALA A 242 -1.79 7.08 -1.03
N THR A 243 -0.65 7.73 -1.14
CA THR A 243 -0.43 8.88 -2.02
C THR A 243 0.71 8.60 -3.00
N LEU A 244 0.70 9.27 -4.14
CA LEU A 244 1.76 9.19 -5.13
C LEU A 244 1.94 10.54 -5.82
N ALA A 245 3.19 10.92 -6.08
CA ALA A 245 3.50 12.18 -6.73
C ALA A 245 2.83 12.31 -8.12
N PRO A 246 2.50 13.54 -8.55
CA PRO A 246 2.60 14.78 -7.78
C PRO A 246 1.46 14.97 -6.76
N ALA A 247 0.26 14.44 -7.02
CA ALA A 247 -0.95 14.75 -6.24
C ALA A 247 -2.00 13.63 -6.27
N GLN A 248 -1.59 12.38 -6.45
CA GLN A 248 -2.53 11.25 -6.53
C GLN A 248 -2.82 10.69 -5.14
N VAL A 249 -4.07 10.30 -4.88
CA VAL A 249 -4.53 9.70 -3.63
C VAL A 249 -5.36 8.47 -3.95
N PHE A 250 -5.12 7.37 -3.25
CA PHE A 250 -5.81 6.09 -3.44
C PHE A 250 -6.26 5.56 -2.10
N PHE A 251 -7.46 5.02 -2.01
CA PHE A 251 -7.85 4.27 -0.82
C PHE A 251 -8.73 3.07 -1.13
N GLY A 252 -8.62 2.05 -0.27
CA GLY A 252 -9.37 0.81 -0.31
C GLY A 252 -10.29 0.67 0.89
N THR A 253 -11.49 0.15 0.67
CA THR A 253 -12.48 -0.08 1.73
C THR A 253 -12.53 -1.55 2.14
N ARG A 254 -12.99 -1.80 3.36
CA ARG A 254 -13.28 -3.15 3.88
C ARG A 254 -14.39 -3.88 3.12
N SER A 255 -15.23 -3.16 2.38
CA SER A 255 -16.27 -3.76 1.52
C SER A 255 -15.75 -4.13 0.12
N GLY A 256 -14.46 -3.92 -0.17
CA GLY A 256 -13.84 -4.36 -1.42
C GLY A 256 -13.83 -3.32 -2.54
N LYS A 257 -13.94 -2.03 -2.23
CA LYS A 257 -13.90 -0.93 -3.20
C LYS A 257 -12.55 -0.23 -3.16
N VAL A 258 -12.06 0.23 -4.31
CA VAL A 258 -10.85 1.06 -4.42
C VAL A 258 -11.21 2.34 -5.16
N TYR A 259 -10.92 3.48 -4.54
CA TYR A 259 -11.11 4.80 -5.11
C TYR A 259 -9.76 5.44 -5.41
N ALA A 260 -9.73 6.31 -6.41
CA ALA A 260 -8.56 7.11 -6.76
C ALA A 260 -8.93 8.56 -7.07
N SER A 261 -8.04 9.46 -6.73
CA SER A 261 -8.01 10.85 -7.14
C SER A 261 -6.66 11.15 -7.79
N ARG A 262 -6.66 12.00 -8.81
CA ARG A 262 -5.45 12.47 -9.50
C ARG A 262 -5.14 13.95 -9.26
N ASP A 263 -5.92 14.61 -8.42
CA ASP A 263 -5.97 16.07 -8.23
C ASP A 263 -6.02 16.45 -6.74
N ALA A 264 -5.17 15.82 -5.94
CA ALA A 264 -5.04 16.02 -4.50
C ALA A 264 -6.33 15.73 -3.71
N GLY A 265 -7.16 14.81 -4.20
CA GLY A 265 -8.44 14.45 -3.60
C GLY A 265 -9.59 15.39 -3.97
N THR A 266 -9.41 16.32 -4.91
CA THR A 266 -10.50 17.23 -5.33
C THR A 266 -11.64 16.44 -5.96
N THR A 267 -11.34 15.52 -6.89
CA THR A 267 -12.30 14.60 -7.50
C THR A 267 -11.88 13.14 -7.32
N TRP A 268 -12.88 12.27 -7.16
CA TRP A 268 -12.70 10.84 -6.93
C TRP A 268 -13.40 10.01 -7.99
N ARG A 269 -12.82 8.85 -8.30
CA ARG A 269 -13.45 7.80 -9.11
C ARG A 269 -13.34 6.46 -8.40
N LEU A 270 -14.39 5.65 -8.50
CA LEU A 270 -14.31 4.22 -8.19
C LEU A 270 -13.50 3.53 -9.30
N VAL A 271 -12.41 2.87 -8.93
CA VAL A 271 -11.49 2.19 -9.86
C VAL A 271 -11.78 0.70 -9.94
N CYS A 272 -12.13 0.09 -8.80
CA CYS A 272 -12.40 -1.33 -8.70
C CYS A 272 -13.40 -1.59 -7.56
N GLU A 273 -14.28 -2.57 -7.73
CA GLU A 273 -15.18 -3.06 -6.69
C GLU A 273 -15.33 -4.58 -6.76
N GLY A 274 -15.90 -5.19 -5.71
CA GLY A 274 -16.08 -6.64 -5.63
C GLY A 274 -14.84 -7.40 -5.16
N LEU A 275 -13.83 -6.71 -4.63
CA LEU A 275 -12.67 -7.35 -4.01
C LEU A 275 -13.02 -7.94 -2.64
N PRO A 276 -12.22 -8.87 -2.11
CA PRO A 276 -12.16 -9.12 -0.68
C PRO A 276 -11.82 -7.83 0.09
N PRO A 277 -11.99 -7.81 1.43
CA PRO A 277 -11.67 -6.64 2.24
C PRO A 277 -10.27 -6.10 1.95
N VAL A 278 -10.18 -4.84 1.51
CA VAL A 278 -8.90 -4.22 1.18
C VAL A 278 -8.22 -3.82 2.48
N VAL A 279 -7.10 -4.46 2.79
CA VAL A 279 -6.31 -4.21 4.01
C VAL A 279 -5.09 -3.33 3.76
N CYS A 280 -4.65 -3.24 2.51
CA CYS A 280 -3.50 -2.43 2.11
C CYS A 280 -3.65 -1.94 0.67
N VAL A 281 -3.25 -0.70 0.44
CA VAL A 281 -3.07 -0.09 -0.89
C VAL A 281 -1.67 0.49 -0.92
N LYS A 282 -0.91 0.20 -1.97
CA LYS A 282 0.38 0.83 -2.27
C LYS A 282 0.33 1.37 -3.68
N ALA A 283 0.85 2.58 -3.86
CA ALA A 283 1.00 3.23 -5.15
C ALA A 283 2.48 3.43 -5.43
N CYS A 284 2.92 3.13 -6.65
CA CYS A 284 4.25 3.44 -7.13
C CYS A 284 4.13 4.03 -8.52
N ALA A 285 4.95 5.04 -8.80
CA ALA A 285 5.23 5.36 -10.19
C ALA A 285 6.12 4.22 -10.72
N PRO A 286 5.90 3.75 -11.95
CA PRO A 286 6.92 2.97 -12.62
C PRO A 286 8.22 3.75 -12.49
N ARG A 287 9.26 3.17 -11.88
CA ARG A 287 10.60 3.75 -12.04
C ARG A 287 10.77 3.87 -13.54
N GLY A 288 11.16 5.04 -14.01
CA GLY A 288 11.86 5.13 -15.28
C GLY A 288 13.09 4.24 -15.15
N GLY A 289 12.92 2.94 -15.38
CA GLY A 289 13.92 2.28 -16.19
C GLY A 289 14.03 3.18 -17.42
N LEU A 290 15.24 3.34 -17.92
CA LEU A 290 15.30 3.17 -19.35
C LEU A 290 14.53 1.87 -19.66
N MET A 291 13.25 1.98 -20.03
CA MET A 291 12.87 1.37 -21.29
C MET A 291 14.01 1.79 -22.21
N PRO A 292 14.83 0.86 -22.72
CA PRO A 292 15.95 1.23 -23.57
C PRO A 292 15.40 2.28 -24.53
N SER A 293 15.90 3.50 -24.45
CA SER A 293 15.44 4.63 -25.26
C SER A 293 16.02 4.51 -26.67
N GLY A 294 16.15 3.28 -27.16
CA GLY A 294 15.86 2.99 -28.53
C GLY A 294 14.39 2.60 -28.57
N THR A 295 13.54 3.45 -29.14
CA THR A 295 12.63 2.91 -30.15
C THR A 295 13.44 1.88 -30.93
N PRO A 296 13.10 0.57 -30.89
CA PRO A 296 13.63 -0.32 -31.90
C PRO A 296 13.21 0.35 -33.20
N ALA A 297 14.18 0.79 -34.00
CA ALA A 297 13.90 1.20 -35.35
C ALA A 297 13.30 -0.03 -36.04
N GLY A 298 11.96 -0.11 -36.07
CA GLY A 298 11.19 -1.29 -36.43
C GLY A 298 10.10 -1.56 -35.39
N GLY A 299 8.87 -1.12 -35.65
CA GLY A 299 7.74 -1.21 -34.71
C GLY A 299 7.59 -2.61 -34.09
N VAL A 300 7.57 -2.66 -32.77
CA VAL A 300 7.39 -3.88 -31.99
C VAL A 300 6.15 -3.69 -31.12
N ALA A 301 5.15 -4.55 -31.27
CA ALA A 301 3.98 -4.55 -30.39
C ALA A 301 4.19 -5.52 -29.24
N ARG A 302 3.84 -5.10 -28.02
CA ARG A 302 4.00 -5.91 -26.82
C ARG A 302 2.68 -6.58 -26.44
N VAL A 303 2.72 -7.90 -26.27
CA VAL A 303 1.56 -8.71 -25.89
C VAL A 303 1.76 -9.30 -24.51
N THR A 304 0.85 -8.97 -23.59
CA THR A 304 0.78 -9.58 -22.27
C THR A 304 -0.16 -10.79 -22.31
N LEU A 305 0.37 -11.94 -21.91
CA LEU A 305 -0.31 -13.23 -21.90
C LEU A 305 -0.70 -13.64 -20.48
N PRO A 306 -1.79 -14.39 -20.32
CA PRO A 306 -2.19 -14.92 -19.04
C PRO A 306 -1.27 -16.07 -18.62
N ALA A 307 -1.20 -16.33 -17.31
CA ALA A 307 -0.36 -17.37 -16.73
C ALA A 307 -0.53 -18.75 -17.41
N ALA A 308 -1.75 -19.11 -17.80
CA ALA A 308 -2.04 -20.38 -18.47
C ALA A 308 -1.38 -20.56 -19.85
N LEU A 309 -0.90 -19.48 -20.48
CA LEU A 309 -0.25 -19.52 -21.79
C LEU A 309 1.27 -19.33 -21.71
N THR A 310 1.84 -19.08 -20.53
CA THR A 310 3.29 -18.83 -20.38
C THR A 310 4.12 -20.08 -20.62
N GLU A 311 3.60 -21.27 -20.34
CA GLU A 311 4.27 -22.55 -20.68
C GLU A 311 4.51 -22.68 -22.19
N LEU A 312 3.61 -22.13 -23.00
CA LEU A 312 3.69 -22.16 -24.47
C LEU A 312 4.65 -21.08 -25.04
N THR A 313 5.16 -20.19 -24.20
CA THR A 313 6.09 -19.11 -24.56
C THR A 313 7.44 -19.21 -23.83
N GLY A 314 7.73 -20.36 -23.23
CA GLY A 314 8.98 -20.59 -22.48
C GLY A 314 9.02 -19.84 -21.15
N GLY A 315 7.89 -19.71 -20.47
CA GLY A 315 7.72 -19.02 -19.18
C GLY A 315 7.50 -17.51 -19.30
N ARG A 316 7.39 -16.96 -20.51
CA ARG A 316 7.29 -15.50 -20.72
C ARG A 316 5.84 -15.02 -20.71
N ALA A 317 5.50 -14.19 -19.74
CA ALA A 317 4.20 -13.51 -19.69
C ALA A 317 4.07 -12.36 -20.68
N VAL A 318 5.19 -11.86 -21.21
CA VAL A 318 5.22 -10.75 -22.16
C VAL A 318 6.01 -11.21 -23.39
N VAL A 319 5.41 -11.05 -24.58
CA VAL A 319 6.01 -11.39 -25.87
C VAL A 319 6.01 -10.17 -26.76
N ASP A 320 7.16 -9.87 -27.35
CA ASP A 320 7.36 -8.79 -28.30
C ASP A 320 7.14 -9.32 -29.73
N ILE A 321 6.27 -8.66 -30.50
CA ILE A 321 5.94 -9.00 -31.89
C ILE A 321 6.58 -7.97 -32.82
N PRO A 322 7.63 -8.34 -33.57
CA PRO A 322 8.28 -7.43 -34.51
C PRO A 322 7.42 -7.21 -35.76
N GLY A 323 7.51 -6.03 -36.37
CA GLY A 323 6.98 -5.78 -37.73
C GLY A 323 5.88 -4.72 -37.86
N ALA A 324 5.72 -3.82 -36.88
CA ALA A 324 4.75 -2.71 -36.88
C ALA A 324 3.33 -3.17 -37.26
N PRO A 325 2.71 -4.04 -36.44
CA PRO A 325 1.38 -4.57 -36.74
C PRO A 325 0.36 -3.45 -36.82
N ALA A 326 -0.45 -3.43 -37.89
CA ALA A 326 -1.44 -2.38 -38.12
C ALA A 326 -2.75 -2.65 -37.35
N ALA A 327 -3.03 -3.91 -37.03
CA ALA A 327 -4.21 -4.33 -36.27
C ALA A 327 -3.94 -5.53 -35.35
N VAL A 328 -4.88 -5.80 -34.46
CA VAL A 328 -4.80 -6.93 -33.50
C VAL A 328 -4.63 -8.28 -34.22
N ARG A 329 -5.19 -8.45 -35.42
CA ARG A 329 -5.00 -9.67 -36.22
C ARG A 329 -3.52 -9.95 -36.52
N ASP A 330 -2.74 -8.90 -36.78
CA ASP A 330 -1.33 -9.00 -37.18
C ASP A 330 -0.48 -9.43 -35.98
N ILE A 331 -0.85 -8.92 -34.80
CA ILE A 331 -0.26 -9.32 -33.52
C ILE A 331 -0.51 -10.80 -33.23
N LEU A 332 -1.75 -11.25 -33.35
CA LEU A 332 -2.09 -12.66 -33.09
C LEU A 332 -1.45 -13.59 -34.14
N ALA A 333 -1.31 -13.13 -35.39
CA ALA A 333 -0.60 -13.86 -36.43
C ALA A 333 0.90 -13.97 -36.13
N GLY A 334 1.55 -12.88 -35.74
CA GLY A 334 2.96 -12.87 -35.35
C GLY A 334 3.22 -13.72 -34.09
N LEU A 335 2.33 -13.62 -33.10
CA LEU A 335 2.38 -14.44 -31.89
C LEU A 335 2.21 -15.93 -32.22
N GLY A 336 1.31 -16.26 -33.13
CA GLY A 336 1.12 -17.63 -33.60
C GLY A 336 2.28 -18.17 -34.45
N ALA A 337 2.97 -17.32 -35.20
CA ALA A 337 4.17 -17.70 -35.95
C ALA A 337 5.35 -18.00 -35.01
N ALA A 338 5.54 -17.18 -33.98
CA ALA A 338 6.57 -17.37 -32.96
C ALA A 338 6.25 -18.51 -31.98
N HIS A 339 4.96 -18.69 -31.65
CA HIS A 339 4.46 -19.63 -30.66
C HIS A 339 3.17 -20.33 -31.14
N PRO A 340 3.28 -21.36 -32.00
CA PRO A 340 2.12 -22.02 -32.63
C PRO A 340 1.06 -22.52 -31.63
N GLY A 341 1.49 -23.09 -30.50
CA GLY A 341 0.57 -23.60 -29.47
C GLY A 341 -0.29 -22.51 -28.82
N VAL A 342 0.16 -21.26 -28.81
CA VAL A 342 -0.62 -20.11 -28.30
C VAL A 342 -1.77 -19.80 -29.25
N ARG A 343 -1.53 -19.85 -30.56
CA ARG A 343 -2.55 -19.57 -31.59
C ARG A 343 -3.78 -20.47 -31.42
N ASP A 344 -3.56 -21.77 -31.22
CA ASP A 344 -4.63 -22.75 -31.09
C ASP A 344 -5.55 -22.49 -29.88
N ARG A 345 -5.01 -21.83 -28.85
CA ARG A 345 -5.74 -21.41 -27.65
C ARG A 345 -6.51 -20.11 -27.83
N LEU A 346 -6.12 -19.26 -28.77
CA LEU A 346 -6.69 -17.91 -28.95
C LEU A 346 -7.68 -17.82 -30.11
N VAL A 347 -7.36 -18.46 -31.23
CA VAL A 347 -8.16 -18.40 -32.46
C VAL A 347 -8.63 -19.80 -32.88
N THR A 348 -9.77 -19.83 -33.56
CA THR A 348 -10.33 -21.04 -34.18
C THR A 348 -9.60 -21.35 -35.49
N GLU A 349 -9.80 -22.56 -36.03
CA GLU A 349 -9.28 -22.96 -37.35
C GLU A 349 -9.73 -22.03 -38.49
N ARG A 350 -10.88 -21.36 -38.31
CA ARG A 350 -11.42 -20.37 -39.26
C ARG A 350 -10.86 -18.96 -39.05
N GLY A 351 -9.82 -18.79 -38.22
CA GLY A 351 -9.18 -17.51 -37.96
C GLY A 351 -9.98 -16.53 -37.09
N ARG A 352 -11.08 -16.99 -36.47
CA ARG A 352 -11.89 -16.15 -35.55
C ARG A 352 -11.41 -16.30 -34.13
N LEU A 353 -11.40 -15.20 -33.37
CA LEU A 353 -11.14 -15.24 -31.92
C LEU A 353 -12.12 -16.20 -31.24
N ARG A 354 -11.63 -17.04 -30.32
CA ARG A 354 -12.50 -17.95 -29.58
C ARG A 354 -13.48 -17.16 -28.69
N PRO A 355 -14.75 -17.59 -28.54
CA PRO A 355 -15.77 -16.82 -27.82
C PRO A 355 -15.46 -16.52 -26.36
N HIS A 356 -14.57 -17.28 -25.74
CA HIS A 356 -14.14 -17.13 -24.34
C HIS A 356 -12.82 -16.36 -24.19
N VAL A 357 -12.18 -15.94 -25.27
CA VAL A 357 -10.93 -15.16 -25.21
C VAL A 357 -11.24 -13.68 -25.32
N ASN A 358 -10.72 -12.90 -24.38
CA ASN A 358 -10.82 -11.44 -24.40
C ASN A 358 -9.44 -10.86 -24.75
N VAL A 359 -9.44 -9.88 -25.65
CA VAL A 359 -8.24 -9.14 -26.02
C VAL A 359 -8.52 -7.67 -25.78
N PHE A 360 -7.58 -6.99 -25.16
CA PHE A 360 -7.64 -5.57 -24.86
C PHE A 360 -6.52 -4.86 -25.60
N VAL A 361 -6.81 -3.66 -26.11
CA VAL A 361 -5.84 -2.72 -26.66
C VAL A 361 -5.95 -1.45 -25.84
N ASP A 362 -4.86 -1.04 -25.20
CA ASP A 362 -4.78 0.17 -24.33
C ASP A 362 -5.91 0.25 -23.28
N GLY A 363 -6.31 -0.91 -22.75
CA GLY A 363 -7.34 -1.04 -21.72
C GLY A 363 -8.78 -1.21 -22.23
N GLU A 364 -9.02 -1.12 -23.54
CA GLU A 364 -10.35 -1.33 -24.14
C GLU A 364 -10.48 -2.70 -24.79
N ASN A 365 -11.58 -3.43 -24.51
CA ASN A 365 -11.80 -4.75 -25.10
C ASN A 365 -12.20 -4.62 -26.57
N ILE A 366 -11.51 -5.37 -27.44
CA ILE A 366 -11.69 -5.28 -28.89
C ILE A 366 -13.10 -5.62 -29.37
N ARG A 367 -13.91 -6.31 -28.55
CA ARG A 367 -15.32 -6.61 -28.85
C ARG A 367 -16.21 -5.36 -28.87
N PHE A 368 -15.80 -4.31 -28.17
CA PHE A 368 -16.46 -3.00 -28.19
C PHE A 368 -15.83 -2.07 -29.23
N LEU A 369 -14.82 -2.54 -29.96
CA LEU A 369 -14.12 -1.86 -31.02
C LEU A 369 -14.38 -2.60 -32.36
N SER A 370 -13.37 -2.66 -33.23
CA SER A 370 -13.45 -3.34 -34.54
C SER A 370 -13.04 -4.82 -34.48
N GLY A 371 -13.12 -5.46 -33.31
CA GLY A 371 -12.73 -6.87 -33.15
C GLY A 371 -11.26 -7.10 -33.49
N LEU A 372 -10.95 -8.11 -34.29
CA LEU A 372 -9.57 -8.33 -34.74
C LEU A 372 -9.06 -7.20 -35.65
N ASP A 373 -9.95 -6.39 -36.23
CA ASP A 373 -9.63 -5.26 -37.12
C ASP A 373 -9.32 -3.99 -36.31
N THR A 374 -9.38 -4.05 -34.98
CA THR A 374 -9.00 -2.92 -34.12
C THR A 374 -7.57 -2.48 -34.45
N PRO A 375 -7.36 -1.22 -34.86
CA PRO A 375 -6.05 -0.69 -35.16
C PRO A 375 -5.15 -0.72 -33.93
N VAL A 376 -3.86 -0.93 -34.14
CA VAL A 376 -2.86 -0.90 -33.07
C VAL A 376 -1.85 0.19 -33.41
N ALA A 377 -1.74 1.18 -32.52
CA ALA A 377 -0.74 2.23 -32.65
C ALA A 377 0.65 1.70 -32.26
N ASP A 378 1.71 2.36 -32.74
CA ASP A 378 3.07 2.01 -32.35
C ASP A 378 3.23 2.19 -30.82
N GLY A 379 3.70 1.14 -30.14
CA GLY A 379 3.83 1.10 -28.69
C GLY A 379 2.55 0.80 -27.89
N ALA A 380 1.42 0.48 -28.54
CA ALA A 380 0.19 0.12 -27.85
C ALA A 380 0.33 -1.17 -27.01
N GLU A 381 -0.37 -1.20 -25.88
CA GLU A 381 -0.39 -2.34 -24.96
C GLU A 381 -1.51 -3.30 -25.35
N VAL A 382 -1.17 -4.55 -25.67
CA VAL A 382 -2.16 -5.59 -25.98
C VAL A 382 -2.18 -6.66 -24.90
N VAL A 383 -3.33 -6.87 -24.28
CA VAL A 383 -3.49 -7.85 -23.19
C VAL A 383 -4.48 -8.93 -23.59
N VAL A 384 -4.07 -10.19 -23.46
CA VAL A 384 -4.92 -11.36 -23.70
C VAL A 384 -5.37 -11.92 -22.35
N LEU A 385 -6.67 -12.02 -22.13
CA LEU A 385 -7.26 -12.64 -20.95
C LEU A 385 -8.08 -13.88 -21.34
N PRO A 386 -7.97 -15.00 -20.60
CA PRO A 386 -8.88 -16.12 -20.74
C PRO A 386 -10.25 -15.75 -20.16
N ALA A 387 -11.28 -16.54 -20.45
CA ALA A 387 -12.57 -16.33 -19.82
C ALA A 387 -12.49 -16.57 -18.31
N LEU A 388 -13.25 -15.76 -17.58
CA LEU A 388 -13.57 -15.95 -16.17
C LEU A 388 -14.77 -16.90 -15.96
N SER A 389 -15.16 -17.70 -16.96
CA SER A 389 -16.21 -18.72 -16.81
C SER A 389 -15.59 -20.10 -16.64
N GLY A 390 -15.88 -20.72 -15.50
CA GLY A 390 -15.19 -21.90 -14.95
C GLY A 390 -15.05 -23.11 -15.87
N GLY A 391 -13.93 -23.82 -15.63
CA GLY A 391 -13.47 -25.02 -16.29
C GLY A 391 -11.98 -25.18 -16.03
#